data_AF-A0AAW9I8X7-F1
#
_entry.id   AF-A0AAW9I8X7-F1
#
_cell.length_a   1.000
_cell.length_b   1.000
_cell.length_c   1.000
_cell.angle_alpha   90.00
_cell.angle_beta   90.00
_cell.angle_gamma   90.00
#
_symmetry.space_group_name_H-M   'P 1'
#
loop_
_entity.id
_entity.type
_entity.pdbx_description
1 polymer ?
#
loop_
_entity_poly.entity_id
_entity_poly.type
_entity_poly.pdbx_seq_one_letter_code
_entity_poly.pdbx_strand_id
1 'polypeptide(L)'
;MQEALKDKRRVTKKKGFLFWVVALSLILLGTIVIAIAIGSTYIEPGEVYKVLLCKLTDGAIYSDAGNVMTQNIIWEIRLPRVILGAICGAGLALCGVLMQCVTKNPIAEPYILGISSGASCGAVAVIVLGGISSLGI
;
A
#
# COMPACT_ATOMS: atom_id res chain seq x y z
N MET A 1 13.75 -42.28 14.75
CA MET A 1 14.31 -41.76 13.48
C MET A 1 13.30 -40.96 12.63
N GLN A 2 12.01 -41.31 12.61
CA GLN A 2 10.94 -40.58 11.87
C GLN A 2 10.68 -39.15 12.39
N GLU A 3 10.80 -38.90 13.71
CA GLU A 3 10.57 -37.57 14.29
C GLU A 3 11.63 -36.53 13.89
N ALA A 4 12.91 -36.93 13.83
CA ALA A 4 14.01 -36.03 13.46
C ALA A 4 13.94 -35.56 11.99
N LEU A 5 13.40 -36.38 11.08
CA LEU A 5 13.18 -35.97 9.69
C LEU A 5 11.96 -35.08 9.53
N LYS A 6 10.91 -35.27 10.35
CA LYS A 6 9.72 -34.41 10.40
C LYS A 6 10.07 -33.01 10.91
N ASP A 7 10.99 -32.91 11.86
CA ASP A 7 11.47 -31.64 12.42
C ASP A 7 12.34 -30.86 11.41
N LYS A 8 13.30 -31.52 10.74
CA LYS A 8 14.06 -30.88 9.64
C LYS A 8 13.16 -30.39 8.50
N ARG A 9 12.12 -31.14 8.11
CA ARG A 9 11.13 -30.69 7.10
C ARG A 9 10.32 -29.47 7.55
N ARG A 10 9.95 -29.39 8.84
CA ARG A 10 9.25 -28.21 9.40
C ARG A 10 10.16 -26.98 9.42
N VAL A 11 11.43 -27.15 9.81
CA VAL A 11 12.40 -26.04 9.87
C VAL A 11 12.75 -25.51 8.48
N THR A 12 12.97 -26.38 7.48
CA THR A 12 13.20 -25.92 6.09
C THR A 12 11.99 -25.20 5.50
N LYS A 13 10.76 -25.68 5.74
CA LYS A 13 9.56 -24.94 5.32
C LYS A 13 9.42 -23.59 6.02
N LYS A 14 9.74 -23.50 7.32
CA LYS A 14 9.73 -22.23 8.06
C LYS A 14 10.81 -21.26 7.56
N LYS A 15 12.02 -21.74 7.26
CA LYS A 15 13.11 -20.93 6.68
C LYS A 15 12.75 -20.43 5.27
N GLY A 16 12.17 -21.28 4.43
CA GLY A 16 11.69 -20.87 3.09
C GLY A 16 10.54 -19.87 3.14
N PHE A 17 9.57 -20.06 4.03
CA PHE A 17 8.48 -19.12 4.24
C PHE A 17 8.97 -17.76 4.76
N LEU A 18 9.85 -17.77 5.77
CA LEU A 18 10.44 -16.55 6.32
C LEU A 18 11.26 -15.79 5.26
N PHE A 19 12.01 -16.51 4.42
CA PHE A 19 12.74 -15.92 3.30
C PHE A 19 11.79 -15.19 2.34
N TRP A 20 10.68 -15.81 1.94
CA TRP A 20 9.68 -15.18 1.07
C TRP A 20 8.99 -13.98 1.69
N VAL A 21 8.66 -14.05 2.99
CA VAL A 21 8.07 -12.91 3.71
C VAL A 21 9.04 -11.73 3.72
N VAL A 22 10.30 -11.95 4.10
CA VAL A 22 11.32 -10.90 4.12
C VAL A 22 11.54 -10.34 2.71
N ALA A 23 11.63 -11.20 1.69
CA ALA A 23 11.81 -10.77 0.31
C ALA A 23 10.63 -9.90 -0.18
N LEU A 24 9.39 -10.31 0.06
CA LEU A 24 8.21 -9.54 -0.34
C LEU A 24 8.07 -8.23 0.44
N SER A 25 8.41 -8.22 1.73
CA SER A 25 8.46 -6.98 2.52
C SER A 25 9.52 -6.00 1.99
N LEU A 26 10.70 -6.50 1.60
CA LEU A 26 11.74 -5.66 0.99
C LEU A 26 11.30 -5.12 -0.38
N ILE A 27 10.65 -5.95 -1.20
CA ILE A 27 10.09 -5.53 -2.49
C ILE A 27 9.03 -4.43 -2.27
N LEU A 28 8.14 -4.60 -1.30
CA LEU A 28 7.11 -3.60 -0.98
C LEU A 28 7.73 -2.27 -0.52
N LEU A 29 8.77 -2.31 0.32
CA LEU A 29 9.50 -1.09 0.69
C LEU A 29 10.18 -0.44 -0.53
N GLY A 30 10.80 -1.25 -1.39
CA GLY A 30 11.41 -0.76 -2.62
C GLY A 30 10.40 -0.10 -3.57
N THR A 31 9.23 -0.70 -3.76
CA THR A 31 8.19 -0.13 -4.62
C THR A 31 7.61 1.14 -4.05
N ILE A 32 7.46 1.28 -2.72
CA ILE A 32 7.03 2.52 -2.07
C ILE A 32 8.01 3.66 -2.40
N VAL A 33 9.32 3.43 -2.26
CA VAL A 33 10.35 4.44 -2.55
C VAL A 33 10.32 4.85 -4.03
N ILE A 34 10.22 3.88 -4.94
CA ILE A 34 10.12 4.14 -6.38
C ILE A 34 8.83 4.88 -6.72
N ALA A 35 7.70 4.52 -6.10
CA ALA A 35 6.41 5.16 -6.33
C ALA A 35 6.38 6.63 -5.90
N ILE A 36 7.18 7.01 -4.88
CA ILE A 36 7.33 8.42 -4.48
C ILE A 36 8.19 9.19 -5.50
N ALA A 37 9.20 8.53 -6.09
CA ALA A 37 10.07 9.15 -7.09
C ALA A 37 9.33 9.42 -8.42
N ILE A 38 8.43 8.53 -8.82
CA ILE A 38 7.65 8.66 -10.06
C ILE A 38 6.42 9.55 -9.83
N GLY A 39 6.33 10.67 -10.54
CA GLY A 39 5.12 11.51 -10.51
C GLY A 39 5.06 12.53 -11.62
N SER A 40 4.00 13.35 -11.64
CA SER A 40 3.68 14.28 -12.74
C SER A 40 4.77 15.32 -13.05
N THR A 41 5.73 15.51 -12.15
CA THR A 41 6.91 16.35 -12.33
C THR A 41 8.15 15.47 -12.25
N TYR A 42 9.01 15.57 -13.27
CA TYR A 42 10.30 14.90 -13.28
C TYR A 42 11.19 15.60 -12.25
N ILE A 43 11.40 14.94 -11.11
CA ILE A 43 12.28 15.39 -10.04
C ILE A 43 13.40 14.38 -9.99
N GLU A 44 14.64 14.84 -9.99
CA GLU A 44 15.79 13.95 -9.97
C GLU A 44 15.70 13.04 -8.71
N PRO A 45 15.87 11.71 -8.84
CA PRO A 45 15.70 10.79 -7.71
C PRO A 45 16.58 11.13 -6.51
N GLY A 46 17.74 11.75 -6.75
CA GLY A 46 18.64 12.25 -5.71
C GLY A 46 18.06 13.43 -4.91
N GLU A 47 17.23 14.27 -5.52
CA GLU A 47 16.55 15.38 -4.84
C GLU A 47 15.35 14.88 -4.03
N VAL A 48 14.61 13.89 -4.54
CA VAL A 48 13.52 13.22 -3.79
C VAL A 48 14.03 12.61 -2.49
N TYR A 49 15.18 11.93 -2.52
CA TYR A 49 15.78 11.33 -1.32
C TYR A 49 16.23 12.39 -0.30
N LYS A 50 16.83 13.50 -0.77
CA LYS A 50 17.21 14.63 0.09
C LYS A 50 16.00 15.28 0.76
N VAL A 51 14.91 15.49 0.02
CA VAL A 51 13.66 16.07 0.55
C VAL A 51 12.98 15.13 1.55
N LEU A 52 12.97 13.83 1.27
CA LEU A 52 12.42 12.82 2.20
C LEU A 52 13.22 12.78 3.50
N LEU A 53 14.55 12.72 3.43
CA LEU A 53 15.42 12.71 4.61
C LEU A 53 15.38 14.02 5.39
N CYS A 54 15.33 15.16 4.71
CA CYS A 54 15.24 16.48 5.32
C CYS A 54 14.02 16.56 6.24
N LYS A 55 12.83 16.20 5.74
CA LYS A 55 11.59 16.32 6.53
C LYS A 55 11.39 15.17 7.53
N LEU A 56 11.95 13.97 7.28
CA LEU A 56 11.95 12.86 8.25
C LEU A 56 12.93 13.08 9.42
N THR A 57 13.99 13.87 9.22
CA THR A 57 15.01 14.16 10.24
C THR A 57 14.87 15.58 10.79
N ASP A 58 13.71 16.23 10.60
CA ASP A 58 13.43 17.60 11.08
C ASP A 58 14.54 18.63 10.70
N GLY A 59 15.14 18.47 9.51
CA GLY A 59 16.18 19.36 9.00
C GLY A 59 17.61 19.10 9.50
N ALA A 60 17.88 18.02 10.26
CA ALA A 60 19.19 17.80 10.89
C ALA A 60 20.36 17.48 9.94
N ILE A 61 20.10 17.11 8.67
CA ILE A 61 21.14 16.67 7.72
C ILE A 61 21.24 17.58 6.48
N TYR A 62 20.13 18.18 6.02
CA TYR A 62 20.09 19.06 4.84
C TYR A 62 19.08 20.19 5.06
N SER A 63 19.53 21.44 5.09
CA SER A 63 18.68 22.61 5.34
C SER A 63 18.12 23.28 4.08
N ASP A 64 18.56 22.86 2.89
CA ASP A 64 18.16 23.41 1.58
C ASP A 64 17.87 22.27 0.59
N ALA A 65 16.85 21.46 0.91
CA ALA A 65 16.43 20.36 0.06
C ALA A 65 15.26 20.81 -0.83
N GLY A 66 15.60 21.36 -2.00
CA GLY A 66 14.66 21.64 -3.09
C GLY A 66 13.68 22.79 -2.81
N ASN A 67 12.98 23.21 -3.87
CA ASN A 67 11.96 24.26 -3.78
C ASN A 67 10.80 23.83 -2.85
N VAL A 68 10.22 24.76 -2.08
CA VAL A 68 9.04 24.55 -1.22
C VAL A 68 7.90 23.85 -1.96
N MET A 69 7.73 24.17 -3.26
CA MET A 69 6.75 23.51 -4.13
C MET A 69 7.01 22.00 -4.28
N THR A 70 8.28 21.61 -4.48
CA THR A 70 8.70 20.20 -4.61
C THR A 70 8.48 19.44 -3.31
N GLN A 71 8.78 20.07 -2.17
CA GLN A 71 8.54 19.48 -0.85
C GLN A 71 7.05 19.23 -0.60
N ASN A 72 6.20 20.20 -0.97
CA ASN A 72 4.75 20.08 -0.82
C ASN A 72 4.17 18.96 -1.69
N ILE A 73 4.60 18.86 -2.95
CA ILE A 73 4.14 17.81 -3.87
C ILE A 73 4.48 16.41 -3.34
N ILE A 74 5.70 16.22 -2.82
CA ILE A 74 6.14 14.92 -2.31
C ILE A 74 5.33 14.54 -1.05
N TRP A 75 5.15 15.47 -0.12
CA TRP A 75 4.54 15.18 1.18
C TRP A 75 3.02 15.22 1.20
N GLU A 76 2.38 16.18 0.56
CA GLU A 76 0.92 16.35 0.59
C GLU A 76 0.20 15.57 -0.50
N ILE A 77 0.89 15.20 -1.59
CA ILE A 77 0.26 14.54 -2.74
C ILE A 77 0.78 13.11 -2.92
N ARG A 78 2.10 12.92 -3.03
CA ARG A 78 2.66 11.60 -3.38
C ARG A 78 2.62 10.63 -2.20
N LEU A 79 3.10 11.06 -1.03
CA LEU A 79 3.17 10.21 0.16
C LEU A 79 1.79 9.67 0.60
N PRO A 80 0.73 10.49 0.78
CA PRO A 80 -0.58 9.97 1.16
C PRO A 80 -1.15 9.03 0.10
N ARG A 81 -0.94 9.31 -1.19
CA ARG A 81 -1.39 8.43 -2.28
C ARG A 81 -0.72 7.07 -2.25
N VAL A 82 0.58 7.00 -2.00
CA VAL A 82 1.33 5.73 -1.91
C VAL A 82 0.89 4.93 -0.68
N ILE A 83 0.68 5.58 0.46
CA ILE A 83 0.14 4.93 1.67
C ILE A 83 -1.26 4.37 1.42
N LEU A 84 -2.16 5.17 0.83
CA LEU A 84 -3.50 4.71 0.47
C LEU A 84 -3.47 3.52 -0.49
N GLY A 85 -2.57 3.55 -1.48
CA GLY A 85 -2.37 2.42 -2.39
C GLY A 85 -1.92 1.14 -1.67
N ALA A 86 -0.97 1.25 -0.75
CA ALA A 86 -0.49 0.13 0.05
C ALA A 86 -1.59 -0.46 0.96
N ILE A 87 -2.36 0.40 1.64
CA ILE A 87 -3.48 -0.01 2.49
C ILE A 87 -4.58 -0.69 1.66
N CYS A 88 -4.95 -0.10 0.52
CA CYS A 88 -5.95 -0.66 -0.37
C CYS A 88 -5.52 -2.04 -0.91
N GLY A 89 -4.27 -2.17 -1.36
CA GLY A 89 -3.72 -3.44 -1.81
C GLY A 89 -3.72 -4.52 -0.71
N ALA A 90 -3.33 -4.16 0.51
CA ALA A 90 -3.40 -5.06 1.67
C ALA A 90 -4.84 -5.49 2.00
N GLY A 91 -5.79 -4.56 1.94
CA GLY A 91 -7.21 -4.83 2.13
C GLY A 91 -7.78 -5.78 1.08
N LEU A 92 -7.46 -5.57 -0.20
CA LEU A 92 -7.87 -6.45 -1.29
C LEU A 92 -7.27 -7.87 -1.15
N ALA A 93 -6.00 -7.97 -0.78
CA ALA A 93 -5.35 -9.25 -0.52
C ALA A 93 -6.02 -10.01 0.65
N LEU A 94 -6.33 -9.31 1.75
CA LEU A 94 -7.01 -9.89 2.90
C LEU A 94 -8.42 -10.37 2.54
N CYS A 95 -9.21 -9.53 1.85
CA CYS A 95 -10.55 -9.91 1.39
C CYS A 95 -10.51 -11.14 0.47
N GLY A 96 -9.51 -11.23 -0.43
CA GLY A 96 -9.31 -12.40 -1.29
C GLY A 96 -9.04 -13.68 -0.50
N VAL A 97 -8.10 -13.64 0.45
CA VAL A 97 -7.78 -14.80 1.30
C VAL A 97 -8.99 -15.22 2.15
N LEU A 98 -9.70 -14.26 2.75
CA LEU A 98 -10.90 -14.53 3.55
C LEU A 98 -11.98 -15.23 2.72
N MET A 99 -12.24 -14.74 1.50
CA MET A 99 -13.23 -15.35 0.62
C MET A 99 -12.84 -16.77 0.22
N GLN A 100 -11.57 -16.99 -0.13
CA GLN A 100 -11.03 -18.32 -0.45
C GLN A 100 -11.15 -19.27 0.75
N CYS A 101 -10.96 -18.80 1.98
CA CYS A 101 -11.12 -19.60 3.19
C CYS A 101 -12.59 -19.95 3.50
N VAL A 102 -13.51 -18.98 3.40
CA VAL A 102 -14.94 -19.18 3.70
C VAL A 102 -15.58 -20.11 2.68
N THR A 103 -15.34 -19.88 1.39
CA THR A 103 -15.89 -20.71 0.32
C THR A 103 -15.18 -22.05 0.16
N LYS A 104 -14.00 -22.20 0.80
CA LYS A 104 -13.07 -23.32 0.58
C LYS A 104 -12.79 -23.55 -0.91
N ASN A 105 -12.85 -22.49 -1.71
CA ASN A 105 -12.71 -22.54 -3.15
C ASN A 105 -11.59 -21.58 -3.61
N PRO A 106 -10.45 -22.08 -4.10
CA PRO A 106 -9.29 -21.25 -4.43
C PRO A 106 -9.50 -20.32 -5.63
N ILE A 107 -10.60 -20.47 -6.40
CA ILE A 107 -10.97 -19.57 -7.50
C ILE A 107 -12.00 -18.51 -7.09
N ALA A 108 -12.45 -18.49 -5.83
CA ALA A 108 -13.44 -17.53 -5.39
C ALA A 108 -12.83 -16.13 -5.23
N GLU A 109 -13.49 -15.13 -5.81
CA GLU A 109 -13.13 -13.72 -5.69
C GLU A 109 -14.18 -12.95 -4.87
N PRO A 110 -13.76 -11.98 -4.04
CA PRO A 110 -14.64 -11.26 -3.11
C PRO A 110 -15.64 -10.33 -3.82
N TYR A 111 -15.46 -10.06 -5.11
CA TYR A 111 -16.32 -9.16 -5.89
C TYR A 111 -17.75 -9.70 -6.08
N ILE A 112 -17.98 -11.00 -5.93
CA ILE A 112 -19.28 -11.66 -6.16
C ILE A 112 -20.31 -11.38 -5.04
N LEU A 113 -19.89 -10.88 -3.87
CA LEU A 113 -20.77 -10.63 -2.73
C LEU A 113 -21.56 -9.31 -2.81
N GLY A 114 -21.52 -8.60 -3.95
CA GLY A 114 -22.28 -7.35 -4.16
C GLY A 114 -21.69 -6.11 -3.46
N ILE A 115 -20.52 -6.23 -2.83
CA ILE A 115 -19.83 -5.12 -2.13
C ILE A 115 -19.46 -4.01 -3.13
N SER A 116 -18.99 -4.38 -4.33
CA SER A 116 -18.60 -3.40 -5.35
C SER A 116 -19.81 -2.68 -5.98
N SER A 117 -20.93 -3.38 -6.19
CA SER A 117 -22.14 -2.75 -6.72
C SER A 117 -22.81 -1.84 -5.68
N GLY A 118 -22.78 -2.23 -4.40
CA GLY A 118 -23.22 -1.38 -3.29
C GLY A 118 -22.39 -0.11 -3.14
N ALA A 119 -21.06 -0.21 -3.21
CA ALA A 119 -20.16 0.95 -3.16
C ALA A 119 -20.40 1.93 -4.31
N SER A 120 -20.52 1.43 -5.55
CA SER A 120 -20.80 2.27 -6.73
C SER A 120 -22.17 2.94 -6.66
N CYS A 121 -23.21 2.20 -6.27
CA CYS A 121 -24.55 2.75 -6.09
C CYS A 121 -24.57 3.85 -5.01
N GLY A 122 -23.90 3.62 -3.87
CA GLY A 122 -23.76 4.63 -2.82
C GLY A 122 -23.00 5.88 -3.28
N ALA A 123 -21.88 5.71 -4.00
CA ALA A 123 -21.12 6.83 -4.56
C ALA A 123 -21.96 7.67 -5.53
N VAL A 124 -22.68 7.02 -6.45
CA VAL A 124 -23.58 7.71 -7.40
C VAL A 124 -24.74 8.38 -6.67
N ALA A 125 -25.33 7.73 -5.67
CA ALA A 125 -26.39 8.32 -4.86
C ALA A 125 -25.94 9.60 -4.15
N VAL A 126 -24.74 9.61 -3.56
CA VAL A 126 -24.15 10.81 -2.95
C VAL A 126 -23.92 11.92 -3.97
N ILE A 127 -23.40 11.59 -5.16
CA ILE A 127 -23.14 12.56 -6.23
C ILE A 127 -24.45 13.18 -6.75
N VAL A 128 -25.49 12.37 -6.97
CA VAL A 128 -26.76 12.80 -7.57
C VAL A 128 -27.69 13.49 -6.58
N LEU A 129 -27.80 12.95 -5.36
CA LEU A 129 -28.69 13.50 -4.32
C LEU A 129 -28.03 14.65 -3.54
N GLY A 130 -26.82 15.05 -3.91
CA GLY A 130 -26.10 16.16 -3.30
C GLY A 130 -25.50 15.86 -1.94
N GLY A 131 -25.49 14.59 -1.49
CA GLY A 131 -24.74 14.11 -0.32
C GLY A 131 -24.76 15.05 0.89
N ILE A 132 -23.59 15.58 1.21
CA ILE A 132 -23.34 16.49 2.34
C ILE A 132 -23.75 17.93 1.97
N SER A 133 -23.66 18.29 0.70
CA SER A 133 -24.03 19.61 0.16
C SER A 133 -25.53 19.88 0.17
N SER A 134 -26.37 18.85 0.15
CA SER A 134 -27.83 18.98 0.32
C SER A 134 -28.25 19.20 1.79
N LEU A 135 -27.35 18.93 2.75
CA LEU A 135 -27.53 19.22 4.18
C LEU A 135 -27.10 20.65 4.57
N GLY A 136 -26.60 21.45 3.63
CA GLY A 136 -26.28 22.87 3.86
C GLY A 136 -24.94 23.13 4.56
N ILE A 137 -24.01 22.16 4.52
CA ILE A 137 -22.61 22.31 4.93
C ILE A 137 -21.72 22.25 3.69
#